data_AF-A0A9E3FMP1-F1
#
_entry.id   AF-A0A9E3FMP1-F1
#
_cell.length_a   1.000
_cell.length_b   1.000
_cell.length_c   1.000
_cell.angle_alpha   90.00
_cell.angle_beta   90.00
_cell.angle_gamma   90.00
#
_symmetry.space_group_name_H-M   'P 1'
#
loop_
_entity.id
_entity.type
_entity.pdbx_description
1 polymer ?
#
loop_
_entity_poly.entity_id
_entity_poly.type
_entity_poly.pdbx_seq_one_letter_code
_entity_poly.pdbx_strand_id
1 'polypeptide(L)' 'MTSGPSTSSQPNPEGTDELELAIDQAIAACGGDLRAAIRALILANDFLENEVSELMKAVSHAYVRGRFQSYTG' A
#
# COMPACT_ATOMS: atom_id res chain seq x y z
N MET A 1 8.22 -30.08 25.62
CA MET A 1 7.38 -28.88 25.81
C MET A 1 8.24 -27.68 25.44
N THR A 2 8.30 -27.31 24.15
CA THR A 2 9.09 -26.16 23.69
C THR A 2 8.10 -25.10 23.24
N SER A 3 7.92 -24.07 24.07
CA SER A 3 7.12 -22.90 23.77
C SER A 3 7.63 -22.23 22.49
N GLY A 4 6.73 -22.01 21.52
CA GLY A 4 7.03 -21.19 20.35
C GLY A 4 7.21 -19.72 20.74
N PRO A 5 7.95 -18.93 19.96
CA PRO A 5 7.96 -17.49 20.15
C PRO A 5 6.60 -16.95 19.73
N SER A 6 5.79 -16.55 20.71
CA SER A 6 4.64 -15.69 20.47
C SER A 6 5.17 -14.34 19.99
N THR A 7 5.19 -14.14 18.68
CA THR A 7 5.39 -12.82 18.09
C THR A 7 4.13 -12.00 18.38
N SER A 8 4.10 -11.36 19.55
CA SER A 8 3.16 -10.28 19.81
C SER A 8 3.52 -9.13 18.88
N SER A 9 2.62 -8.80 17.96
CA SER A 9 2.66 -7.59 17.14
C SER A 9 2.59 -6.38 18.09
N GLN A 10 3.74 -5.95 18.60
CA GLN A 10 3.86 -4.66 19.27
C GLN A 10 3.75 -3.56 18.20
N PRO A 11 2.96 -2.49 18.44
CA PRO A 11 2.94 -1.35 17.54
C PRO A 11 4.35 -0.71 17.54
N ASN A 12 4.96 -0.63 16.36
CA ASN A 12 6.25 0.03 16.19
C ASN A 12 6.04 1.55 16.34
N PRO A 13 6.60 2.22 17.36
CA PRO A 13 6.36 3.64 17.61
C PRO A 13 6.90 4.54 16.47
N GLU A 14 7.89 4.09 15.71
CA GLU A 14 8.41 4.88 14.59
C GLU A 14 7.43 4.96 13.40
N GLY A 15 6.62 3.92 13.20
CA GLY A 15 5.64 3.89 12.11
C GLY A 15 4.42 4.75 12.38
N THR A 16 4.14 5.07 13.66
CA THR A 16 3.05 5.99 14.00
C THR A 16 3.44 7.44 13.70
N ASP A 17 4.69 7.83 13.95
CA ASP A 17 5.15 9.21 13.73
C ASP A 17 5.19 9.58 12.25
N GLU A 18 5.62 8.65 11.38
CA GLU A 18 5.60 8.84 9.92
C GLU A 18 4.16 8.95 9.39
N LEU A 19 3.24 8.12 9.93
CA LEU A 19 1.85 8.15 9.55
C LEU A 19 1.18 9.49 9.93
N GLU A 20 1.38 9.97 11.15
CA GLU A 20 0.85 11.26 11.60
C GLU A 20 1.39 12.42 10.74
N LEU A 21 2.68 12.39 10.38
CA LEU A 21 3.27 13.38 9.47
C LEU A 21 2.64 13.33 8.06
N ALA A 22 2.34 12.14 7.54
CA ALA A 22 1.68 11.98 6.25
C ALA A 22 0.22 12.48 6.29
N ILE A 23 -0.47 12.26 7.42
CA ILE A 23 -1.82 12.78 7.66
C ILE A 23 -1.80 14.31 7.64
N ASP A 24 -0.89 14.93 8.38
CA ASP A 24 -0.75 16.39 8.42
C ASP A 24 -0.48 16.98 7.02
N GLN A 25 0.37 16.34 6.23
CA GLN A 25 0.63 16.74 4.85
C GLN A 25 -0.63 16.65 3.96
N ALA A 26 -1.40 15.57 4.07
CA ALA A 26 -2.63 15.40 3.29
C ALA A 26 -3.69 16.46 3.64
N ILE A 27 -3.82 16.78 4.93
CA ILE A 27 -4.70 17.84 5.42
C ILE A 27 -4.23 19.21 4.91
N ALA A 28 -2.93 19.51 4.99
CA ALA A 28 -2.35 20.75 4.50
C ALA A 28 -2.54 20.92 2.98
N ALA A 29 -2.37 19.86 2.20
CA ALA A 29 -2.62 19.86 0.75
C ALA A 29 -4.09 20.15 0.40
N CYS A 30 -5.02 19.84 1.31
CA CYS A 30 -6.44 20.16 1.20
C CYS A 30 -6.83 21.48 1.88
N GLY A 31 -5.86 22.33 2.25
CA GLY A 31 -6.12 23.62 2.88
C GLY A 31 -6.73 23.51 4.28
N GLY A 32 -6.54 22.40 4.99
CA GLY A 32 -7.12 22.15 6.30
C GLY A 32 -8.51 21.51 6.29
N ASP A 33 -9.12 21.29 5.12
CA ASP A 33 -10.42 20.61 5.03
C ASP A 33 -10.24 19.09 5.17
N LEU A 34 -10.51 18.58 6.38
CA LEU A 34 -10.48 17.14 6.69
C LEU A 34 -11.40 16.32 5.79
N ARG A 35 -12.56 16.85 5.40
CA ARG A 35 -13.53 16.12 4.56
C ARG A 35 -13.05 16.04 3.12
N ALA A 36 -12.39 17.08 2.62
CA ALA A 36 -11.71 17.05 1.33
C ALA A 36 -10.52 16.07 1.36
N ALA A 37 -9.71 16.09 2.41
CA ALA A 37 -8.58 15.17 2.58
C ALA A 37 -9.03 13.70 2.58
N ILE A 38 -10.06 13.35 3.35
CA ILE A 38 -10.59 11.98 3.37
C ILE A 38 -11.11 11.56 1.99
N ARG A 39 -11.82 12.44 1.27
CA ARG A 39 -12.29 12.14 -0.10
C ARG A 39 -11.13 11.93 -1.06
N ALA A 40 -10.09 12.77 -0.98
CA ALA A 40 -8.91 12.65 -1.82
C ALA A 40 -8.17 11.34 -1.56
N LEU A 41 -8.03 10.93 -0.29
CA LEU A 41 -7.40 9.66 0.09
C LEU A 41 -8.19 8.45 -0.42
N ILE A 42 -9.52 8.46 -0.33
CA ILE A 42 -10.36 7.39 -0.88
C ILE A 42 -10.17 7.28 -2.39
N LEU A 43 -10.24 8.41 -3.12
CA LEU A 43 -10.05 8.41 -4.57
C LEU A 43 -8.64 7.95 -4.98
N ALA A 44 -7.61 8.36 -4.23
CA ALA A 44 -6.24 7.92 -4.48
C ALA A 44 -6.08 6.42 -4.25
N ASN A 45 -6.69 5.86 -3.20
CA ASN A 45 -6.68 4.42 -2.95
C ASN A 45 -7.39 3.65 -4.07
N ASP A 46 -8.61 4.05 -4.45
CA ASP A 46 -9.33 3.42 -5.56
C ASP A 46 -8.52 3.44 -6.87
N PHE A 47 -7.81 4.55 -7.14
CA PHE A 47 -6.92 4.65 -8.29
C PHE A 47 -5.74 3.66 -8.21
N LEU A 48 -5.06 3.59 -7.06
CA LEU A 48 -3.94 2.67 -6.86
C LEU A 48 -4.37 1.20 -6.96
N GLU A 49 -5.52 0.84 -6.40
CA GLU A 49 -6.08 -0.52 -6.50
C GLU A 49 -6.37 -0.90 -7.97
N ASN A 50 -6.87 0.05 -8.77
CA ASN A 50 -7.08 -0.16 -10.20
C ASN A 50 -5.75 -0.34 -10.95
N GLU A 51 -4.75 0.50 -10.70
CA GLU A 51 -3.42 0.37 -11.34
C GLU A 51 -2.76 -0.99 -10.99
N VAL A 52 -2.87 -1.43 -9.73
CA VAL A 52 -2.39 -2.76 -9.31
C VAL A 52 -3.14 -3.87 -10.04
N SER A 53 -4.46 -3.77 -10.18
CA SER A 53 -5.27 -4.74 -10.92
C SER A 53 -4.86 -4.84 -12.39
N GLU A 54 -4.67 -3.70 -13.05
CA GLU A 54 -4.22 -3.66 -14.45
C GLU A 54 -2.81 -4.21 -14.63
N LEU A 55 -1.90 -3.88 -13.70
CA LEU A 55 -0.55 -4.43 -13.71
C LEU A 55 -0.56 -5.96 -13.54
N MET A 56 -1.36 -6.49 -12.60
CA MET A 56 -1.51 -7.93 -12.40
C MET A 56 -2.06 -8.63 -13.65
N LYS A 57 -3.04 -8.02 -14.34
CA LYS A 57 -3.55 -8.55 -15.62
C LYS A 57 -2.45 -8.58 -16.68
N ALA A 58 -1.65 -7.53 -16.80
CA ALA A 58 -0.56 -7.45 -17.77
C ALA A 58 0.52 -8.52 -17.49
N VAL A 59 0.91 -8.69 -16.23
CA VAL A 59 1.86 -9.74 -15.80
C VAL A 59 1.29 -11.13 -16.08
N SER A 60 0.03 -11.39 -15.74
CA SER A 60 -0.65 -12.66 -16.03
C SER A 60 -0.70 -12.94 -17.53
N HIS A 61 -1.03 -11.96 -18.35
CA HIS A 61 -1.02 -12.10 -19.81
C HIS A 61 0.36 -12.45 -20.36
N ALA A 62 1.43 -11.86 -19.83
CA ALA A 62 2.79 -12.17 -20.22
C ALA A 62 3.23 -13.58 -19.78
N TYR A 63 2.75 -14.04 -18.63
CA TYR A 63 2.96 -15.41 -18.14
C TYR A 63 2.21 -16.44 -19.02
N VAL A 64 0.93 -16.20 -19.31
CA VAL A 64 0.09 -17.07 -20.16
C VAL A 64 0.62 -17.13 -21.60
N ARG A 65 1.23 -16.06 -22.11
CA ARG A 65 1.87 -16.05 -23.44
C ARG A 65 3.30 -16.61 -23.44
N GLY A 66 3.79 -17.17 -22.34
CA GLY A 66 5.11 -17.82 -22.26
C GLY A 66 6.29 -16.87 -22.52
N ARG A 67 6.11 -15.56 -22.31
CA ARG A 67 7.14 -14.54 -22.63
C ARG A 67 8.14 -14.32 -21.49
N PHE A 68 7.86 -14.81 -20.29
CA PHE A 68 8.82 -14.82 -19.19
C PHE A 68 9.72 -16.06 -19.30
N GLN A 69 10.94 -15.88 -19.78
CA GLN A 69 12.02 -16.80 -19.43
C GLN A 69 12.32 -16.53 -17.95
N SER A 70 11.97 -17.48 -17.08
CA SER A 70 12.39 -17.45 -15.69
C SER A 70 13.91 -17.26 -15.67
N TYR A 71 14.39 -16.16 -15.09
CA TYR A 71 15.81 -16.01 -14.79
C TYR A 71 16.14 -17.06 -13.72
N THR A 72 16.67 -18.20 -14.17
CA THR A 72 17.29 -19.20 -13.32
C THR A 72 18.73 -18.75 -13.08
N GLY A 73 18.91 -17.92 -12.07
CA GLY A 73 20.20 -17.72 -11.41
C GLY A 73 20.41 -18.78 -10.34
#